data_AF-A0A4Q8QTD7-F1
#
_entry.id   AF-A0A4Q8QTD7-F1
#
_cell.length_a   1.000
_cell.length_b   1.000
_cell.length_c   1.000
_cell.angle_alpha   90.00
_cell.angle_beta   90.00
_cell.angle_gamma   90.00
#
_symmetry.space_group_name_H-M   'P 1'
#
loop_
_entity.id
_entity.type
_entity.pdbx_description
1 polymer ?
#
loop_
_entity_poly.entity_id
_entity_poly.type
_entity_poly.pdbx_seq_one_letter_code
_entity_poly.pdbx_strand_id
1 'polypeptide(L)' 'MVVESLETEQKGALIAKLLGDAKLPAIFSFTESVGAGGLMAYSFDLIELYKRSAHTLSTQFSGEQSPATFRFTK' A
#
# COMPACT_ATOMS: atom_id res chain seq x y z
N MET A 1 -0.85 12.44 -3.51
CA MET A 1 -0.09 11.19 -3.66
C MET A 1 1.37 11.59 -3.86
N VAL A 2 2.23 11.39 -2.85
CA VAL A 2 3.67 11.61 -3.01
C VAL A 2 4.15 10.54 -3.98
N VAL A 3 4.88 10.94 -5.03
CA VAL A 3 5.48 10.00 -5.97
C VAL A 3 6.50 9.14 -5.23
N GLU A 4 6.34 7.83 -5.30
CA GLU A 4 7.30 6.85 -4.80
C GLU A 4 8.55 6.91 -5.68
N SER A 5 9.52 7.70 -5.24
CA SER A 5 10.87 7.73 -5.78
C SER A 5 11.72 6.76 -4.97
N LEU A 6 12.69 6.10 -5.63
CA LEU A 6 13.65 5.24 -4.96
C LEU A 6 14.38 5.95 -3.80
N GLU A 7 14.60 7.26 -3.93
CA GLU A 7 15.15 8.09 -2.83
C GLU A 7 14.23 8.13 -1.60
N THR A 8 12.91 8.16 -1.80
CA THR A 8 11.93 8.21 -0.72
C THR A 8 11.90 6.89 0.04
N GLU A 9 11.98 5.76 -0.66
CA GLU A 9 12.06 4.42 -0.06
C GLU A 9 13.35 4.24 0.76
N GLN A 10 14.50 4.65 0.19
CA GLN A 10 15.79 4.58 0.87
C GLN A 10 15.81 5.43 2.15
N LYS A 11 15.23 6.64 2.10
CA LYS A 11 15.09 7.51 3.28
C LYS A 11 14.15 6.91 4.32
N GLY A 12 13.06 6.25 3.90
CA GLY A 12 12.14 5.55 4.79
C GLY A 12 12.84 4.45 5.59
N ALA A 13 13.63 3.61 4.94
CA ALA A 13 14.40 2.55 5.61
C ALA A 13 15.43 3.11 6.60
N LEU A 14 16.11 4.20 6.23
CA LEU A 14 17.06 4.88 7.13
C LEU A 14 16.37 5.44 8.38
N ILE A 15 15.20 6.07 8.22
CA ILE A 15 14.40 6.60 9.33
C ILE A 15 13.95 5.46 10.26
N ALA A 16 13.46 4.35 9.71
CA ALA A 16 13.05 3.19 10.50
C ALA A 16 14.20 2.62 11.34
N LYS A 17 15.40 2.52 10.75
CA LYS A 17 16.61 2.10 11.46
C LYS A 17 16.99 3.06 12.59
N LEU A 18 17.03 4.37 12.32
CA LEU A 18 17.37 5.38 13.33
C LEU A 18 16.38 5.40 14.50
N LEU A 19 15.09 5.18 14.23
CA LEU A 19 14.05 5.08 15.25
C LEU A 19 14.22 3.81 16.10
N GLY A 20 14.56 2.67 15.48
CA GLY A 20 14.90 1.44 16.18
C GLY A 20 16.12 1.60 17.09
N ASP A 21 17.20 2.21 16.58
CA ASP A 21 18.42 2.51 17.33
C ASP A 21 18.15 3.45 18.51
N ALA A 22 17.27 4.45 18.32
CA ALA A 22 16.83 5.38 19.36
C ALA A 22 15.78 4.78 20.33
N LYS A 23 15.37 3.53 20.14
CA LYS A 23 14.30 2.85 20.90
C LYS A 23 12.98 3.63 20.93
N LEU A 24 12.70 4.37 19.86
CA LEU A 24 11.48 5.15 19.72
C LEU A 24 10.40 4.28 19.03
N PRO A 25 9.23 4.08 19.67
CA PRO A 25 8.14 3.33 19.05
C PRO A 25 7.55 4.12 17.89
N ALA A 26 7.57 3.54 16.69
CA ALA A 26 6.99 4.13 15.49
C ALA A 26 6.15 3.12 14.72
N ILE A 27 5.02 3.59 14.20
CA ILE A 27 4.09 2.82 13.35
C ILE A 27 4.29 3.28 11.91
N PHE A 28 4.48 2.34 11.00
CA PHE A 28 4.75 2.62 9.59
C PHE A 28 3.60 2.18 8.69
N SER A 29 3.47 2.87 7.55
CA SER A 29 2.45 2.58 6.54
C SER A 29 2.80 1.38 5.65
N PHE A 30 4.05 0.91 5.69
CA PHE A 30 4.61 -0.12 4.82
C PHE A 30 5.36 -1.16 5.63
N THR A 31 5.20 -2.43 5.27
CA THR A 31 5.75 -3.58 6.01
C THR A 31 7.27 -3.65 5.99
N GLU A 32 7.90 -3.10 4.97
CA GLU A 32 9.34 -3.00 4.76
C GLU A 32 10.04 -2.28 5.92
N SER A 33 9.32 -1.35 6.56
CA SER A 33 9.83 -0.58 7.70
C SER A 33 9.94 -1.41 8.99
N VAL A 34 9.13 -2.47 9.14
CA VAL A 34 9.24 -3.40 10.29
C VAL A 34 10.52 -4.21 10.20
N GLY A 35 10.89 -4.67 8.99
CA GLY A 35 12.16 -5.36 8.76
C GLY A 35 13.39 -4.50 9.04
N ALA A 36 13.27 -3.18 8.93
CA ALA A 36 14.34 -2.23 9.18
C ALA A 36 14.47 -1.76 10.64
N GLY A 37 13.63 -2.24 11.56
CA GLY A 37 13.67 -1.88 12.99
C GLY A 37 12.49 -1.05 13.49
N GLY A 38 11.48 -0.83 12.67
CA GLY A 38 10.20 -0.25 13.09
C GLY A 38 9.40 -1.21 13.98
N LEU A 39 8.65 -0.66 14.94
CA LEU A 39 7.95 -1.49 15.94
C LEU A 39 6.80 -2.30 15.31
N MET A 40 5.96 -1.64 14.51
CA MET A 40 4.82 -2.25 13.83
C MET A 40 4.52 -1.49 12.52
N ALA A 41 3.90 -2.17 11.56
CA ALA A 41 3.29 -1.53 10.40
C ALA A 41 1.81 -1.91 10.33
N TYR A 42 0.98 -0.92 10.00
CA TYR A 42 -0.40 -1.15 9.65
C TYR A 42 -0.56 -0.81 8.16
N SER A 43 -0.44 -1.84 7.33
CA SER A 43 -0.40 -1.71 5.87
C SER A 43 -1.40 -2.63 5.20
N PHE A 44 -1.65 -2.36 3.92
CA PHE A 44 -2.44 -3.22 3.04
C PHE A 44 -1.51 -4.28 2.44
N ASP A 45 -2.00 -5.51 2.21
CA ASP A 45 -1.28 -6.46 1.37
C ASP A 45 -1.30 -5.93 -0.07
N LEU A 46 -0.20 -5.29 -0.48
CA LEU A 46 -0.07 -4.70 -1.82
C LEU A 46 -0.21 -5.77 -2.91
N ILE A 47 0.28 -6.99 -2.68
CA ILE A 47 0.17 -8.08 -3.66
C ILE A 47 -1.30 -8.45 -3.85
N GLU A 48 -2.05 -8.61 -2.76
CA GLU A 48 -3.48 -8.89 -2.84
C GLU A 48 -4.25 -7.73 -3.46
N LEU A 49 -3.92 -6.49 -3.09
CA LEU A 49 -4.53 -5.29 -3.64
C LEU A 49 -4.32 -5.18 -5.15
N TYR A 50 -3.10 -5.42 -5.65
CA TYR A 50 -2.80 -5.40 -7.08
C TYR A 50 -3.54 -6.52 -7.83
N LYS A 51 -3.61 -7.73 -7.25
CA LYS A 51 -4.39 -8.83 -7.85
C LYS A 51 -5.87 -8.49 -7.96
N ARG A 52 -6.48 -7.97 -6.89
CA ARG A 52 -7.89 -7.55 -6.89
C ARG A 52 -8.16 -6.41 -7.86
N SER A 53 -7.23 -5.45 -7.95
CA SER A 53 -7.32 -4.32 -8.87
C SER A 53 -7.23 -4.79 -10.33
N ALA A 54 -6.25 -5.64 -10.65
CA ALA A 54 -6.08 -6.22 -11.97
C ALA A 54 -7.30 -7.06 -12.37
N HIS A 55 -7.83 -7.87 -11.47
CA HIS A 55 -9.05 -8.66 -11.69
C HIS A 55 -10.28 -7.76 -11.93
N THR A 56 -10.43 -6.69 -11.16
CA THR A 56 -11.54 -5.75 -11.35
C THR A 56 -11.46 -5.08 -12.73
N LEU A 57 -10.28 -4.60 -13.11
CA LEU A 57 -10.04 -4.02 -14.43
C LEU A 57 -10.23 -5.06 -15.55
N SER A 58 -9.77 -6.29 -15.35
CA SER A 58 -9.92 -7.35 -16.36
C SER A 58 -11.38 -7.73 -16.57
N THR A 59 -12.20 -7.78 -15.51
CA THR A 59 -13.66 -8.04 -15.65
C THR A 59 -14.39 -6.88 -16.33
N GLN A 60 -14.00 -5.63 -16.08
CA GLN A 60 -14.53 -4.46 -16.77
C GLN A 60 -14.18 -4.45 -18.25
N PHE A 61 -12.92 -4.76 -18.58
CA PHE A 61 -12.44 -4.77 -19.95
C PHE A 61 -12.93 -5.98 -20.75
N SER A 62 -13.11 -7.13 -20.09
CA SER A 62 -13.66 -8.35 -20.72
C SER A 62 -15.18 -8.29 -20.92
N GLY A 63 -15.85 -7.22 -20.46
CA GLY A 63 -17.29 -7.05 -20.61
C GLY A 63 -18.15 -7.99 -19.76
N GLU A 64 -17.54 -8.73 -18.82
CA GLU A 64 -18.24 -9.70 -17.96
C GLU A 64 -18.94 -9.07 -16.76
N GLN A 65 -18.79 -7.75 -16.55
CA GLN A 65 -19.73 -7.02 -15.70
C GLN A 65 -21.02 -6.71 -16.46
N SER A 66 -22.04 -7.54 -16.22
CA SER A 66 -23.42 -7.03 -16.18
C SER A 66 -23.49 -5.98 -15.05
N PRO A 67 -23.85 -4.73 -15.34
CA PRO A 67 -23.91 -3.68 -14.34
C PRO A 67 -25.18 -3.89 -13.54
N ALA A 68 -25.10 -4.57 -12.40
CA ALA A 68 -26.11 -4.40 -11.38
C ALA A 68 -25.95 -2.97 -10.81
N THR A 69 -26.63 -2.04 -11.49
CA THR A 69 -27.15 -0.79 -10.94
C THR A 69 -26.14 0.36 -10.83
N PHE A 70 -25.69 0.87 -11.98
CA PHE A 70 -25.45 2.31 -12.10
C PHE A 70 -26.82 3.01 -12.19
N ARG A 71 -27.51 3.18 -11.06
CA ARG A 71 -28.71 4.04 -10.99
C ARG A 71 -28.24 5.48 -10.87
N PHE A 72 -28.21 6.19 -11.99
CA PHE A 72 -28.34 7.64 -11.97
C PHE A 72 -29.75 7.94 -11.46
N THR A 73 -29.89 8.24 -10.17
CA THR A 73 -31.05 8.97 -9.66
C THR A 73 -31.01 10.37 -10.27
N LYS A 74 -32.04 10.68 -11.06
CA LYS A 74 -32.35 12.02 -11.56
C LYS A 74 -32.73 12.96 -10.42
#